data_AF-A0A951MJG3-F1
#
_entry.id   AF-A0A951MJG3-F1
#
_cell.length_a   1.000
_cell.length_b   1.000
_cell.length_c   1.000
_cell.angle_alpha   90.00
_cell.angle_beta   90.00
_cell.angle_gamma   90.00
#
_symmetry.space_group_name_H-M   'P 1'
#
loop_
_entity.id
_entity.type
_entity.pdbx_description
1 polymer ?
#
loop_
_entity_poly.entity_id
_entity_poly.type
_entity_poly.pdbx_seq_one_letter_code
_entity_poly.pdbx_strand_id
1 'polypeptide(L)'
;MRRPVVAGLLAVALLLAAVVGWRASGDWRERREVEALRDELRVLRSSADSCQIALAQEEMVFRDYDQRVDSLREQVADYESLHPDGVPADTYQVYLETFERYNEAVPAWRMQVDSLQAHWEACRERVDVHNVHADSLRLRLEELDLTGPNGS
;
A
#
# COMPACT_ATOMS: atom_id res chain seq x y z
N MET A 1 -69.90 19.90 -16.01
CA MET A 1 -68.69 19.82 -16.86
C MET A 1 -67.35 19.95 -16.11
N ARG A 2 -67.25 19.74 -14.77
CA ARG A 2 -65.99 19.92 -14.00
C ARG A 2 -65.14 18.65 -13.78
N ARG A 3 -65.67 17.46 -14.07
CA ARG A 3 -65.00 16.17 -13.83
C ARG A 3 -63.73 15.90 -14.66
N PRO A 4 -63.61 16.28 -15.95
CA PRO A 4 -62.41 15.94 -16.72
C PRO A 4 -61.18 16.77 -16.32
N VAL A 5 -61.38 18.01 -15.86
CA VAL A 5 -60.29 18.91 -15.45
C VAL A 5 -59.63 18.45 -14.15
N VAL A 6 -60.43 17.99 -13.18
CA VAL A 6 -59.91 17.47 -11.90
C VAL A 6 -59.16 16.16 -12.10
N ALA A 7 -59.64 15.28 -12.99
CA ALA A 7 -58.96 14.04 -13.34
C ALA A 7 -57.61 14.29 -14.05
N GLY A 8 -57.56 15.29 -14.95
CA GLY A 8 -56.32 15.68 -15.61
C GLY A 8 -55.27 16.23 -14.64
N LEU A 9 -55.67 17.07 -13.67
CA LEU A 9 -54.77 17.62 -12.66
C LEU A 9 -54.19 16.55 -11.72
N LEU A 10 -55.01 15.56 -11.32
CA LEU A 10 -54.55 14.43 -10.50
C LEU A 10 -53.55 13.54 -11.25
N ALA A 11 -53.78 13.29 -12.53
CA ALA A 11 -52.86 12.50 -13.36
C ALA A 11 -51.50 13.21 -13.51
N VAL A 12 -51.51 14.53 -13.72
CA VAL A 12 -50.28 15.33 -13.78
C VAL A 12 -49.56 15.35 -12.44
N ALA A 13 -50.28 15.51 -11.32
CA ALA A 13 -49.68 15.47 -9.99
C ALA A 13 -49.03 14.12 -9.66
N LEU A 14 -49.67 13.00 -10.04
CA LEU A 14 -49.10 11.66 -9.87
C LEU A 14 -47.86 11.45 -10.74
N LEU A 15 -47.87 11.91 -11.99
CA LEU A 15 -46.70 11.86 -12.87
C LEU A 15 -45.54 12.69 -12.32
N LEU A 16 -45.80 13.90 -11.81
CA LEU A 16 -44.79 14.73 -11.18
C LEU A 16 -44.22 14.07 -9.91
N ALA A 17 -45.08 13.49 -9.06
CA ALA A 17 -44.64 12.75 -7.88
C ALA A 17 -43.79 11.52 -8.24
N ALA A 18 -44.15 10.79 -9.30
CA ALA A 18 -43.38 9.66 -9.80
C ALA A 18 -42.00 10.09 -10.34
N VAL A 19 -41.94 11.19 -11.09
CA VAL A 19 -40.67 11.74 -11.60
C VAL A 19 -39.77 12.25 -10.47
N VAL A 20 -40.34 12.94 -9.48
CA VAL A 20 -39.58 13.40 -8.30
C VAL A 20 -39.10 12.20 -7.47
N GLY A 21 -39.95 11.20 -7.26
CA GLY A 21 -39.58 9.97 -6.55
C GLY A 21 -38.47 9.19 -7.26
N TRP A 22 -38.50 9.13 -8.61
CA TRP A 22 -37.45 8.53 -9.41
C TRP A 22 -36.12 9.31 -9.30
N ARG A 23 -36.15 10.64 -9.39
CA ARG A 23 -34.93 11.45 -9.26
C ARG A 23 -34.32 11.35 -7.86
N ALA A 24 -35.16 11.43 -6.83
CA ALA A 24 -34.71 11.29 -5.46
C ALA A 24 -34.07 9.92 -5.21
N SER A 25 -34.66 8.83 -5.73
CA SER A 25 -34.10 7.49 -5.54
C SER A 25 -32.76 7.27 -6.27
N GLY A 26 -32.56 7.92 -7.43
CA GLY A 26 -31.27 7.98 -8.12
C GLY A 26 -30.18 8.63 -7.27
N ASP A 27 -30.44 9.84 -6.76
CA ASP A 27 -29.50 10.60 -5.93
C ASP A 27 -29.09 9.82 -4.64
N TRP A 28 -30.04 9.12 -3.99
CA TRP A 28 -29.74 8.27 -2.83
C TRP A 28 -28.89 7.04 -3.15
N ARG A 29 -28.94 6.52 -4.38
CA ARG A 29 -28.13 5.37 -4.79
C ARG A 29 -26.70 5.81 -5.07
N GLU A 30 -26.53 6.92 -5.78
CA GLU A 30 -25.24 7.49 -6.16
C GLU A 30 -24.46 7.95 -4.92
N ARG A 31 -25.13 8.63 -3.98
CA ARG A 31 -24.52 9.01 -2.69
C ARG A 31 -24.00 7.80 -1.91
N ARG A 32 -24.80 6.74 -1.80
CA ARG A 32 -24.39 5.51 -1.09
C ARG A 32 -23.20 4.81 -1.73
N GLU A 33 -23.13 4.82 -3.06
CA GLU A 33 -22.00 4.27 -3.80
C GLU A 33 -20.72 5.07 -3.54
N VAL A 34 -20.79 6.40 -3.59
CA VAL A 34 -19.67 7.29 -3.26
C VAL A 34 -19.23 7.13 -1.80
N GLU A 35 -20.18 7.01 -0.87
CA GLU A 35 -19.88 6.80 0.55
C GLU A 35 -19.19 5.45 0.77
N ALA A 36 -19.67 4.39 0.12
CA ALA A 36 -19.06 3.06 0.19
C ALA A 36 -17.61 3.07 -0.33
N LEU A 37 -17.35 3.70 -1.48
CA LEU A 37 -16.00 3.85 -2.03
C LEU A 37 -15.08 4.66 -1.10
N ARG A 38 -15.61 5.71 -0.46
CA ARG A 38 -14.85 6.50 0.52
C ARG A 38 -14.51 5.69 1.77
N ASP A 39 -15.44 4.89 2.27
CA ASP A 39 -15.22 4.04 3.44
C ASP A 39 -14.17 2.97 3.13
N GLU A 40 -14.26 2.32 1.97
CA GLU A 40 -13.28 1.35 1.49
C GLU A 40 -11.89 1.98 1.35
N LEU A 41 -11.79 3.18 0.77
CA LEU A 41 -10.53 3.90 0.66
C LEU A 41 -9.89 4.24 2.00
N ARG A 42 -10.68 4.58 3.03
CA ARG A 42 -10.12 4.81 4.37
C ARG A 42 -9.48 3.54 4.93
N VAL A 43 -10.12 2.39 4.73
CA VAL A 43 -9.58 1.09 5.16
C VAL A 43 -8.31 0.75 4.38
N LEU A 44 -8.33 0.88 3.06
CA LEU A 44 -7.17 0.61 2.20
C LEU A 44 -6.00 1.52 2.53
N ARG A 45 -6.25 2.81 2.76
CA ARG A 45 -5.22 3.77 3.18
C ARG A 45 -4.60 3.37 4.50
N SER A 46 -5.42 3.08 5.52
CA SER A 46 -4.94 2.62 6.82
C SER A 46 -4.08 1.35 6.69
N SER A 47 -4.51 0.41 5.83
CA SER A 47 -3.73 -0.80 5.56
C SER A 47 -2.40 -0.50 4.85
N ALA A 48 -2.37 0.41 3.87
CA ALA A 48 -1.16 0.78 3.16
C ALA A 48 -0.18 1.51 4.08
N ASP A 49 -0.66 2.47 4.85
CA ASP A 49 0.12 3.24 5.83
C ASP A 49 0.75 2.29 6.87
N SER A 50 -0.06 1.36 7.41
CA SER A 50 0.43 0.36 8.39
C SER A 50 1.51 -0.56 7.78
N CYS A 51 1.36 -0.95 6.52
CA CYS A 51 2.35 -1.77 5.82
C CYS A 51 3.68 -1.03 5.64
N GLN A 52 3.61 0.24 5.23
CA GLN A 52 4.81 1.08 5.05
C GLN A 52 5.54 1.31 6.37
N ILE A 53 4.82 1.51 7.48
CA ILE A 53 5.41 1.64 8.81
C ILE A 53 6.15 0.36 9.22
N ALA A 54 5.51 -0.80 9.04
CA ALA A 54 6.13 -2.09 9.36
C ALA A 54 7.39 -2.34 8.51
N LEU A 55 7.29 -2.08 7.20
CA LEU A 55 8.41 -2.22 6.28
C LEU A 55 9.58 -1.31 6.64
N ALA A 56 9.32 -0.05 7.00
CA ALA A 56 10.36 0.88 7.43
C ALA A 56 11.07 0.41 8.72
N GLN A 57 10.34 -0.25 9.63
CA GLN A 57 10.93 -0.83 10.83
C GLN A 57 11.82 -2.04 10.49
N GLU A 58 11.35 -2.92 9.62
CA GLU A 58 12.14 -4.07 9.14
C GLU A 58 13.40 -3.63 8.39
N GLU A 59 13.31 -2.63 7.51
CA GLU A 59 14.46 -2.04 6.82
C GLU A 59 15.49 -1.49 7.80
N MET A 60 15.06 -0.84 8.88
CA MET A 60 15.96 -0.31 9.90
C MET A 60 16.75 -1.43 10.59
N VAL A 61 16.06 -2.50 10.98
CA VAL A 61 16.70 -3.67 11.62
C VAL A 61 17.64 -4.36 10.63
N PHE A 62 17.21 -4.52 9.38
CA PHE A 62 18.01 -5.13 8.34
C PHE A 62 19.29 -4.33 8.07
N ARG A 63 19.22 -2.99 7.97
CA ARG A 63 20.42 -2.13 7.74
C ARG A 63 21.47 -2.30 8.83
N ASP A 64 21.06 -2.43 10.09
CA ASP A 64 21.98 -2.67 11.20
C ASP A 64 22.62 -4.07 11.13
N TYR A 65 21.86 -5.08 10.69
CA TYR A 65 22.40 -6.43 10.45
C TYR A 65 23.33 -6.48 9.22
N ASP A 66 22.97 -5.80 8.14
CA ASP A 66 23.74 -5.65 6.92
C ASP A 66 25.11 -5.03 7.20
N GLN A 67 25.16 -3.94 7.98
CA GLN A 67 26.42 -3.31 8.41
C GLN A 67 27.34 -4.26 9.18
N ARG A 68 26.78 -5.14 10.04
CA ARG A 68 27.59 -6.15 10.75
C ARG A 68 28.19 -7.17 9.80
N VAL A 69 27.40 -7.67 8.85
CA VAL A 69 27.86 -8.64 7.85
C VAL A 69 28.92 -8.02 6.95
N ASP A 70 28.72 -6.76 6.53
CA ASP A 70 29.67 -6.01 5.72
C ASP A 70 30.99 -5.77 6.45
N SER A 71 30.94 -5.45 7.75
CA SER A 71 32.15 -5.31 8.56
C SER A 71 32.91 -6.64 8.71
N LEU A 72 32.21 -7.77 8.85
CA LEU A 72 32.86 -9.08 8.87
C LEU A 72 33.50 -9.41 7.51
N ARG A 73 32.80 -9.10 6.41
CA ARG A 73 33.32 -9.26 5.05
C ARG A 73 34.59 -8.44 4.83
N GLU A 74 34.60 -7.18 5.26
CA GLU A 74 35.77 -6.30 5.16
C GLU A 74 36.95 -6.84 5.97
N GLN A 75 36.73 -7.27 7.22
CA GLN A 75 37.80 -7.87 8.03
C GLN A 75 38.38 -9.15 7.39
N VAL A 76 37.53 -10.02 6.84
CA VAL A 76 37.98 -11.21 6.10
C VAL A 76 38.84 -10.80 4.91
N ALA A 77 38.38 -9.83 4.10
CA ALA A 77 39.12 -9.33 2.95
C ALA A 77 40.47 -8.68 3.34
N ASP A 78 40.51 -7.96 4.47
CA ASP A 78 41.73 -7.36 5.00
C ASP A 78 42.76 -8.45 5.33
N TYR A 79 42.36 -9.51 6.03
CA TYR A 79 43.25 -10.64 6.32
C TYR A 79 43.76 -11.34 5.04
N GLU A 80 42.87 -11.57 4.08
CA GLU A 80 43.22 -12.18 2.78
C GLU A 80 44.16 -11.30 1.96
N SER A 81 44.16 -9.98 2.18
CA SER A 81 45.03 -9.03 1.49
C SER A 81 46.46 -8.93 2.05
N LEU A 82 46.70 -9.44 3.26
CA LEU A 82 47.98 -9.27 3.97
C LEU A 82 49.17 -9.89 3.23
N HIS A 83 48.95 -11.01 2.53
CA HIS A 83 50.01 -11.69 1.78
C HIS A 83 49.44 -12.47 0.58
N PRO A 84 50.09 -12.44 -0.60
CA PRO A 84 49.57 -13.05 -1.83
C PRO A 84 49.45 -14.58 -1.76
N ASP A 85 50.25 -15.23 -0.92
CA ASP A 85 50.23 -16.70 -0.73
C ASP A 85 49.23 -17.18 0.33
N GLY A 86 48.43 -16.27 0.93
CA GLY A 86 47.43 -16.57 1.94
C GLY A 86 47.67 -15.88 3.29
N VAL A 87 46.79 -16.14 4.26
CA VAL A 87 46.80 -15.45 5.56
C VAL A 87 48.01 -15.87 6.42
N PRO A 88 48.80 -14.92 6.98
CA PRO A 88 49.95 -15.21 7.83
C PRO A 88 49.61 -16.06 9.08
N ALA A 89 50.50 -16.98 9.44
CA ALA A 89 50.28 -17.97 10.51
C ALA A 89 50.01 -17.37 11.90
N ASP A 90 50.59 -16.21 12.19
CA ASP A 90 50.40 -15.46 13.44
C ASP A 90 49.00 -14.83 13.55
N THR A 91 48.34 -14.56 12.42
CA THR A 91 46.98 -14.00 12.35
C THR A 91 45.91 -15.03 11.97
N TYR A 92 46.32 -16.23 11.54
CA TYR A 92 45.44 -17.24 10.95
C TYR A 92 44.27 -17.67 11.85
N GLN A 93 44.48 -17.79 13.16
CA GLN A 93 43.40 -18.14 14.08
C GLN A 93 42.32 -17.05 14.17
N VAL A 94 42.72 -15.78 14.24
CA VAL A 94 41.78 -14.66 14.30
C VAL A 94 41.00 -14.53 12.98
N TYR A 95 41.69 -14.77 11.85
CA TYR A 95 41.05 -14.88 10.55
C TYR A 95 39.99 -15.98 10.53
N LEU A 96 40.32 -17.21 10.97
CA LEU A 96 39.36 -18.32 10.98
C LEU A 96 38.12 -18.01 11.81
N GLU A 97 38.29 -17.47 13.02
CA GLU A 97 37.15 -17.07 13.85
C GLU A 97 36.27 -16.00 13.20
N THR A 98 36.87 -15.06 12.45
CA THR A 98 36.15 -13.99 11.76
C THR A 98 35.42 -14.53 10.53
N PHE A 99 36.09 -15.42 9.77
CA PHE A 99 35.55 -16.09 8.61
C PHE A 99 34.37 -17.02 8.99
N GLU A 100 34.47 -17.74 10.11
CA GLU A 100 33.37 -18.55 10.65
C GLU A 100 32.17 -17.68 11.02
N ARG A 101 32.39 -16.58 11.77
CA ARG A 101 31.33 -15.62 12.10
C ARG A 101 30.66 -15.03 10.86
N TYR A 102 31.43 -14.69 9.83
CA TYR A 102 30.91 -14.24 8.54
C TYR A 102 30.03 -15.32 7.89
N ASN A 103 30.53 -16.55 7.77
CA ASN A 103 29.82 -17.65 7.14
C ASN A 103 28.54 -18.04 7.90
N GLU A 104 28.53 -17.93 9.22
CA GLU A 104 27.33 -18.15 10.04
C GLU A 104 26.27 -17.05 9.83
N ALA A 105 26.71 -15.80 9.61
CA ALA A 105 25.81 -14.67 9.43
C ALA A 105 25.18 -14.63 8.02
N VAL A 106 25.90 -15.07 6.98
CA VAL A 106 25.43 -14.99 5.58
C VAL A 106 24.07 -15.68 5.32
N PRO A 107 23.80 -16.90 5.80
CA PRO A 107 22.49 -17.54 5.62
C PRO A 107 21.34 -16.74 6.25
N ALA A 108 21.53 -16.22 7.46
CA ALA A 108 20.54 -15.40 8.14
C ALA A 108 20.32 -14.06 7.42
N TRP A 109 21.39 -13.45 6.90
CA TRP A 109 21.32 -12.25 6.08
C TRP A 109 20.47 -12.48 4.82
N ARG A 110 20.72 -13.57 4.08
CA ARG A 110 19.95 -13.92 2.87
C ARG A 110 18.46 -14.10 3.17
N MET A 111 18.13 -14.84 4.23
CA MET A 111 16.73 -15.02 4.63
C MET A 111 16.03 -13.69 4.97
N GLN A 112 16.76 -12.74 5.59
CA GLN A 112 16.20 -11.41 5.87
C GLN A 112 15.99 -10.61 4.58
N VAL A 113 16.93 -10.65 3.63
CA VAL A 113 16.76 -10.02 2.31
C VAL A 113 15.53 -10.56 1.60
N ASP A 114 15.38 -11.88 1.53
CA ASP A 114 14.25 -12.54 0.88
C ASP A 114 12.92 -12.16 1.55
N SER A 115 12.89 -12.14 2.89
CA SER A 115 11.71 -11.75 3.65
C SER A 115 11.34 -10.28 3.42
N LEU A 116 12.33 -9.37 3.44
CA LEU A 116 12.13 -7.95 3.25
C LEU A 116 11.61 -7.67 1.83
N GLN A 117 12.14 -8.37 0.83
CA GLN A 117 11.64 -8.27 -0.55
C GLN A 117 10.19 -8.75 -0.65
N ALA A 118 9.85 -9.91 -0.08
CA ALA A 118 8.48 -10.41 -0.10
C ALA A 118 7.49 -9.45 0.60
N HIS A 119 7.89 -8.85 1.72
CA HIS A 119 7.07 -7.85 2.42
C HIS A 119 6.94 -6.55 1.62
N TRP A 120 8.01 -6.09 0.97
CA TRP A 120 7.96 -4.94 0.07
C TRP A 120 6.98 -5.17 -1.10
N GLU A 121 7.02 -6.35 -1.74
CA GLU A 121 6.10 -6.72 -2.81
C GLU A 121 4.64 -6.74 -2.32
N ALA A 122 4.39 -7.31 -1.13
CA ALA A 122 3.07 -7.31 -0.53
C ALA A 122 2.57 -5.90 -0.16
N CYS A 123 3.44 -5.01 0.33
CA CYS A 123 3.06 -3.62 0.60
C CYS A 123 2.76 -2.86 -0.69
N ARG A 124 3.51 -3.10 -1.75
CA ARG A 124 3.28 -2.51 -3.07
C ARG A 124 1.89 -2.88 -3.60
N GLU A 125 1.51 -4.15 -3.51
CA GLU A 125 0.17 -4.60 -3.93
C GLU A 125 -0.95 -3.84 -3.20
N ARG A 126 -0.81 -3.61 -1.90
CA ARG A 126 -1.82 -2.84 -1.12
C ARG A 126 -1.93 -1.39 -1.59
N VAL A 127 -0.80 -0.76 -1.92
CA VAL A 127 -0.77 0.60 -2.47
C VAL A 127 -1.43 0.62 -3.86
N ASP A 128 -1.15 -0.37 -4.70
CA ASP A 128 -1.75 -0.48 -6.03
C ASP A 128 -3.28 -0.66 -5.94
N VAL A 129 -3.76 -1.51 -5.04
CA VAL A 129 -5.21 -1.67 -4.77
C VAL A 129 -5.82 -0.37 -4.27
N HIS A 130 -5.18 0.34 -3.33
CA HIS A 130 -5.63 1.65 -2.87
C HIS A 130 -5.76 2.64 -4.05
N ASN A 131 -4.76 2.69 -4.93
CA ASN A 131 -4.74 3.62 -6.06
C ASN A 131 -5.86 3.33 -7.06
N VAL A 132 -6.12 2.06 -7.37
CA VAL A 132 -7.25 1.66 -8.23
C VAL A 132 -8.59 2.12 -7.66
N HIS A 133 -8.79 2.00 -6.34
CA HIS A 133 -10.01 2.47 -5.70
C HIS A 133 -10.10 4.00 -5.67
N ALA A 134 -8.96 4.69 -5.52
CA ALA A 134 -8.91 6.15 -5.52
C ALA A 134 -9.29 6.70 -6.89
N ASP A 135 -8.78 6.08 -7.96
CA ASP A 135 -9.16 6.39 -9.33
C ASP A 135 -10.63 6.08 -9.60
N SER A 136 -11.15 4.96 -9.09
CA SER A 136 -12.57 4.59 -9.23
C SER A 136 -13.49 5.63 -8.57
N LEU A 137 -13.15 6.08 -7.35
CA LEU A 137 -13.88 7.15 -6.68
C LEU A 137 -13.78 8.47 -7.46
N ARG A 138 -12.59 8.83 -7.97
CA ARG A 138 -12.39 10.04 -8.76
C ARG A 138 -13.28 10.04 -10.00
N LEU A 139 -13.24 8.97 -10.79
CA LEU A 139 -14.09 8.79 -11.97
C LEU A 139 -15.57 8.90 -11.62
N ARG A 140 -16.00 8.29 -10.51
CA ARG A 140 -17.40 8.36 -10.09
C ARG A 140 -17.82 9.78 -9.70
N LEU A 141 -16.97 10.53 -9.02
CA LEU A 141 -17.24 11.92 -8.70
C LEU A 141 -17.27 12.81 -9.94
N GLU A 142 -16.42 12.54 -10.93
CA GLU A 142 -16.42 13.22 -12.24
C GLU A 142 -17.71 12.96 -13.02
N GLU A 143 -18.19 11.71 -13.07
CA GLU A 143 -19.47 11.34 -13.72
C GLU A 143 -20.67 12.06 -13.11
N LEU A 144 -20.63 12.29 -11.80
CA LEU A 144 -21.71 12.94 -11.04
C LEU A 144 -21.60 14.48 -11.03
N ASP A 145 -20.61 15.05 -11.71
CA ASP A 145 -20.27 16.49 -11.68
C ASP A 145 -20.03 17.03 -10.25
N LEU A 146 -19.57 16.15 -9.35
CA LEU A 146 -19.31 16.46 -7.94
C LEU A 146 -17.86 16.93 -7.70
N THR A 147 -17.11 17.19 -8.77
CA THR A 147 -15.70 17.64 -8.73
C THR A 147 -15.53 19.15 -8.97
N GLY A 148 -16.61 19.87 -9.29
CA GLY A 148 -16.58 21.32 -9.56
C GLY A 148 -16.81 22.22 -8.33
N PRO A 149 -16.47 23.52 -8.40
CA PRO A 149 -16.56 24.49 -7.29
C PRO A 149 -17.99 24.82 -6.80
N ASN A 150 -19.02 24.16 -7.34
CA ASN A 150 -20.42 24.38 -6.98
C ASN A 150 -20.99 23.28 -6.06
N GLY A 151 -20.14 22.37 -5.55
CA GLY A 151 -20.52 21.26 -4.68
C GLY A 151 -20.38 21.53 -3.17
N SER A 152 -20.65 22.76 -2.71
CA SER A 152 -20.66 23.16 -1.29
C SER A 152 -21.89 23.99 -0.94
#